data_AF-A0A6I3UZD2-F1
#
_entry.id   AF-A0A6I3UZD2-F1
#
_cell.length_a   1.000
_cell.length_b   1.000
_cell.length_c   1.000
_cell.angle_alpha   90.00
_cell.angle_beta   90.00
_cell.angle_gamma   90.00
#
_symmetry.space_group_name_H-M   'P 1'
#
loop_
_entity.id
_entity.type
_entity.pdbx_description
1 polymer ?
#
loop_
_entity_poly.entity_id
_entity_poly.type
_entity_poly.pdbx_seq_one_letter_code
_entity_poly.pdbx_strand_id
1 'polypeptide(L)'
;QLMVKYADLLVCDSKNIEKYIQNDYKQYQPKTTYIAYGTDTSPSILKSEDLKIRSWYQEKGLSENGYYLVVGRFVPENNYETMIREFIKSKSKKDFVLITNVEQNKFYDQLLQETGFDKDPRVKFVGTV
;
A
#
# COMPACT_ATOMS: atom_id res chain seq x y z
N GLN A 1 14.97 -7.21 -27.21
CA GLN A 1 13.74 -7.50 -27.99
C GLN A 1 12.53 -7.22 -27.10
N LEU A 2 11.42 -6.71 -27.63
CA LEU A 2 10.21 -6.38 -26.84
C LEU A 2 9.20 -7.54 -26.89
N MET A 3 8.75 -8.04 -25.72
CA MET A 3 7.81 -9.18 -25.64
C MET A 3 6.48 -8.91 -26.36
N VAL A 4 5.98 -7.67 -26.29
CA VAL A 4 4.74 -7.21 -26.95
C VAL A 4 4.68 -7.49 -28.45
N LYS A 5 5.84 -7.59 -29.12
CA LYS A 5 5.94 -7.86 -30.57
C LYS A 5 5.73 -9.34 -30.91
N TYR A 6 6.00 -10.25 -29.98
CA TYR A 6 6.11 -11.68 -30.27
C TYR A 6 5.11 -12.54 -29.49
N ALA A 7 4.41 -11.98 -28.50
CA ALA A 7 3.42 -12.70 -27.72
C ALA A 7 2.13 -12.93 -28.52
N ASP A 8 1.55 -14.13 -28.42
CA ASP A 8 0.24 -14.47 -28.99
C ASP A 8 -0.92 -13.77 -28.28
N LEU A 9 -0.76 -13.51 -26.98
CA LEU A 9 -1.74 -12.85 -26.12
C LEU A 9 -1.03 -12.20 -24.92
N LEU A 10 -1.45 -10.97 -24.60
CA LEU A 10 -1.01 -10.24 -23.43
C LEU A 10 -2.16 -10.14 -22.43
N VAL A 11 -2.00 -10.76 -21.27
CA VAL A 11 -2.97 -10.66 -20.18
C VAL A 11 -2.61 -9.45 -19.31
N CYS A 12 -3.55 -8.52 -19.18
CA CYS A 12 -3.40 -7.30 -18.41
C CYS A 12 -4.21 -7.40 -17.12
N ASP A 13 -3.61 -6.97 -16.02
CA ASP A 13 -4.19 -7.03 -14.67
C ASP A 13 -5.14 -5.88 -14.34
N SER A 14 -5.20 -4.86 -15.20
CA SER A 14 -6.10 -3.72 -15.11
C SER A 14 -6.45 -3.20 -16.51
N LYS A 15 -7.64 -2.59 -16.61
CA LYS A 15 -8.09 -1.95 -17.85
C LYS A 15 -7.18 -0.79 -18.29
N ASN A 16 -6.56 -0.10 -17.33
CA ASN A 16 -5.65 1.00 -17.63
C ASN A 16 -4.33 0.49 -18.24
N ILE A 17 -3.78 -0.62 -17.72
CA ILE A 17 -2.61 -1.27 -18.31
C ILE A 17 -2.92 -1.82 -19.70
N GLU A 18 -4.10 -2.44 -19.88
CA GLU A 18 -4.54 -2.88 -21.21
C GLU A 18 -4.60 -1.72 -22.21
N LYS A 19 -5.25 -0.62 -21.82
CA LYS A 19 -5.35 0.60 -22.63
C LYS A 19 -3.96 1.18 -22.94
N TYR A 20 -3.07 1.23 -21.96
CA TYR A 20 -1.69 1.66 -22.14
C TYR A 20 -0.99 0.80 -23.20
N ILE A 21 -1.10 -0.53 -23.11
CA ILE A 21 -0.45 -1.44 -24.07
C ILE A 21 -1.01 -1.25 -25.48
N GLN A 22 -2.34 -1.18 -25.62
CA GLN A 22 -3.00 -0.98 -26.91
C GLN A 22 -2.62 0.35 -27.58
N ASN A 23 -2.41 1.41 -26.80
CA ASN A 23 -2.05 2.73 -27.31
C ASN A 23 -0.57 2.82 -27.68
N ASP A 24 0.31 2.53 -26.73
CA ASP A 24 1.75 2.79 -26.86
C ASP A 24 2.43 1.78 -27.80
N TYR A 25 1.87 0.57 -27.89
CA TYR A 25 2.39 -0.50 -28.74
C TYR A 25 1.50 -0.80 -29.95
N LYS A 26 0.61 0.13 -30.32
CA LYS A 26 -0.35 -0.01 -31.43
C LYS A 26 0.27 -0.50 -32.74
N GLN A 27 1.50 -0.09 -33.04
CA GLN A 27 2.25 -0.50 -34.24
C GLN A 27 2.41 -2.03 -34.37
N TYR A 28 2.40 -2.75 -33.25
CA TYR A 28 2.52 -4.21 -33.21
C TYR A 28 1.17 -4.91 -33.18
N GLN A 29 0.05 -4.17 -33.21
CA GLN A 29 -1.32 -4.68 -33.13
C GLN A 29 -1.49 -5.73 -32.01
N PRO A 30 -1.12 -5.38 -30.76
CA PRO A 30 -1.08 -6.35 -29.68
C PRO A 30 -2.46 -6.94 -29.41
N LYS A 31 -2.54 -8.26 -29.33
CA LYS A 31 -3.72 -8.95 -28.83
C LYS A 31 -3.69 -8.96 -27.31
N THR A 32 -4.64 -8.27 -26.69
CA THR A 32 -4.72 -8.15 -25.22
C THR A 32 -6.01 -8.75 -24.69
N THR A 33 -6.01 -9.08 -23.41
CA THR A 33 -7.23 -9.28 -22.63
C THR A 33 -7.02 -8.80 -21.19
N TYR A 34 -8.01 -8.16 -20.61
CA TYR A 34 -8.03 -7.84 -19.19
C TYR A 34 -8.52 -9.02 -18.35
N ILE A 35 -7.73 -9.45 -17.38
CA ILE A 35 -8.12 -10.41 -16.35
C ILE A 35 -7.73 -9.82 -14.99
N ALA A 36 -8.74 -9.54 -14.15
CA ALA A 36 -8.53 -9.03 -12.81
C ALA A 36 -7.81 -10.04 -11.92
N TYR A 37 -7.04 -9.56 -10.95
CA TYR A 37 -6.56 -10.40 -9.86
C TYR A 37 -7.73 -10.97 -9.06
N GLY A 38 -7.63 -12.26 -8.71
CA GLY A 38 -8.47 -12.87 -7.69
C GLY A 38 -7.94 -12.56 -6.28
N THR A 39 -8.80 -12.69 -5.29
CA THR A 39 -8.43 -12.66 -3.87
C THR A 39 -9.24 -13.72 -3.13
N ASP A 40 -8.73 -14.20 -1.99
CA ASP A 40 -9.55 -14.98 -1.07
C ASP A 40 -10.71 -14.10 -0.57
N THR A 41 -11.93 -14.66 -0.62
CA THR A 41 -13.17 -14.01 -0.19
C THR A 41 -13.68 -14.58 1.13
N SER A 42 -12.96 -15.54 1.70
CA SER A 42 -13.30 -16.16 2.99
C SER A 42 -13.25 -15.10 4.09
N PRO A 43 -14.29 -14.99 4.92
CA PRO A 43 -14.24 -14.10 6.07
C PRO A 43 -13.09 -14.46 7.00
N SER A 44 -12.54 -13.46 7.69
CA SER A 44 -11.58 -13.72 8.77
C SER A 44 -12.22 -14.63 9.81
N ILE A 45 -11.47 -15.66 10.22
CA ILE A 45 -11.85 -16.51 11.36
C ILE A 45 -11.59 -15.84 12.71
N LEU A 46 -10.84 -14.73 12.71
CA LEU A 46 -10.50 -14.00 13.92
C LEU A 46 -11.67 -13.17 14.42
N LYS A 47 -11.89 -13.21 15.73
CA LYS A 47 -12.86 -12.39 16.44
C LYS A 47 -12.17 -11.22 17.13
N SER A 48 -12.96 -10.21 17.48
CA SER A 48 -12.45 -9.02 18.15
C SER A 48 -11.75 -9.36 19.48
N GLU A 49 -12.27 -10.33 20.20
CA GLU A 49 -11.81 -10.78 21.52
C GLU A 49 -10.59 -11.73 21.47
N ASP A 50 -10.12 -12.12 20.27
CA ASP A 50 -8.99 -13.01 20.16
C ASP A 50 -7.73 -12.41 20.79
N LEU A 51 -7.11 -13.19 21.68
CA LEU A 51 -5.92 -12.78 22.43
C LEU A 51 -4.79 -12.30 21.51
N LYS A 52 -4.62 -12.93 20.34
CA LYS A 52 -3.61 -12.51 19.36
C LYS A 52 -3.79 -11.05 18.94
N ILE A 53 -5.02 -10.63 18.66
CA ILE A 53 -5.34 -9.26 18.23
C ILE A 53 -5.24 -8.29 19.41
N ARG A 54 -5.76 -8.68 20.58
CA ARG A 54 -5.69 -7.84 21.80
C ARG A 54 -4.25 -7.59 22.25
N SER A 55 -3.41 -8.62 22.26
CA SER A 55 -1.99 -8.49 22.58
C SER A 55 -1.26 -7.62 21.56
N TRP A 56 -1.56 -7.76 20.27
CA TRP A 56 -0.94 -6.93 19.23
C TRP A 56 -1.30 -5.45 19.39
N TYR A 57 -2.57 -5.13 19.64
CA TYR A 57 -2.98 -3.75 19.93
C TYR A 57 -2.27 -3.18 21.17
N GLN A 58 -2.17 -3.98 22.24
CA GLN A 58 -1.47 -3.55 23.46
C GLN A 58 0.02 -3.29 23.20
N GLU A 59 0.70 -4.19 22.49
CA GLU A 59 2.13 -4.05 22.15
C GLU A 59 2.39 -2.80 21.31
N LYS A 60 1.50 -2.50 20.35
CA LYS A 60 1.64 -1.34 19.46
C LYS A 60 1.03 -0.05 20.03
N GLY A 61 0.46 -0.09 21.23
CA GLY A 61 -0.23 1.05 21.85
C GLY A 61 -1.38 1.57 20.99
N LEU A 62 -2.17 0.67 20.40
CA LEU A 62 -3.30 0.97 19.52
C LEU A 62 -4.63 0.66 20.21
N SER A 63 -5.69 1.31 19.72
CA SER A 63 -7.06 1.00 20.10
C SER A 63 -7.87 0.56 18.89
N GLU A 64 -8.74 -0.42 19.09
CA GLU A 64 -9.65 -0.90 18.05
C GLU A 64 -10.52 0.26 17.54
N ASN A 65 -10.68 0.36 16.21
CA ASN A 65 -11.36 1.48 15.52
C ASN A 65 -10.72 2.88 15.71
N GLY A 66 -9.61 2.97 16.43
CA GLY A 66 -8.88 4.19 16.77
C GLY A 66 -7.81 4.61 15.77
N TYR A 67 -7.76 4.01 14.58
CA TYR A 67 -6.72 4.27 13.59
C TYR A 67 -7.25 4.30 12.15
N TYR A 68 -6.49 4.94 11.28
CA TYR A 68 -6.48 4.70 9.84
C TYR A 68 -5.32 3.75 9.51
N LEU A 69 -5.49 2.89 8.51
CA LEU A 69 -4.55 1.83 8.19
C LEU A 69 -4.02 1.97 6.77
N VAL A 70 -2.70 1.86 6.63
CA VAL A 70 -2.02 1.64 5.35
C VAL A 70 -1.26 0.33 5.43
N VAL A 71 -1.47 -0.54 4.45
CA VAL A 71 -0.72 -1.79 4.28
C VAL A 71 -0.06 -1.76 2.92
N GLY A 72 1.26 -1.89 2.87
CA GLY A 72 1.98 -1.83 1.61
C GLY A 72 3.49 -1.96 1.76
N ARG A 73 4.18 -2.13 0.64
CA ARG A 73 5.65 -2.13 0.57
C ARG A 73 6.19 -0.73 0.83
N PHE A 74 7.32 -0.61 1.52
CA PHE A 74 7.92 0.70 1.83
C PHE A 74 8.70 1.27 0.62
N VAL A 75 7.97 1.73 -0.40
CA VAL A 75 8.52 2.27 -1.64
C VAL A 75 7.83 3.58 -2.04
N PRO A 76 8.52 4.51 -2.74
CA PRO A 76 7.97 5.84 -3.10
C PRO A 76 6.65 5.79 -3.86
N GLU A 77 6.45 4.79 -4.72
CA GLU A 77 5.29 4.64 -5.59
C GLU A 77 3.97 4.47 -4.80
N ASN A 78 4.05 4.07 -3.52
CA ASN A 78 2.91 3.92 -2.63
C ASN A 78 2.48 5.25 -1.97
N ASN A 79 3.08 6.38 -2.32
CA ASN A 79 2.65 7.73 -1.96
C ASN A 79 2.64 8.03 -0.44
N TYR A 80 3.55 7.43 0.34
CA TYR A 80 3.64 7.65 1.79
C TYR A 80 3.82 9.13 2.18
N GLU A 81 4.66 9.86 1.45
CA GLU A 81 4.91 11.29 1.69
C GLU A 81 3.62 12.10 1.72
N THR A 82 2.81 11.99 0.66
CA THR A 82 1.54 12.73 0.56
C THR A 82 0.58 12.30 1.66
N MET A 83 0.43 11.00 1.91
CA MET A 83 -0.48 10.51 2.95
C MET A 83 -0.08 11.03 4.34
N ILE A 84 1.20 10.92 4.70
CA ILE A 84 1.72 11.35 6.01
C ILE A 84 1.63 12.87 6.16
N ARG A 85 2.08 13.63 5.15
CA ARG A 85 2.03 15.10 5.17
C ARG A 85 0.62 15.62 5.38
N GLU A 86 -0.35 15.08 4.64
CA GLU A 86 -1.74 15.54 4.76
C GLU A 86 -2.40 15.02 6.04
N PHE A 87 -2.03 13.83 6.51
CA PHE A 87 -2.50 13.32 7.79
C PHE A 87 -2.02 14.18 8.97
N ILE A 88 -0.76 14.61 8.99
CA ILE A 88 -0.19 15.49 10.03
C ILE A 88 -0.96 16.81 10.10
N LYS A 89 -1.32 17.39 8.94
CA LYS A 89 -2.14 18.61 8.85
C LYS A 89 -3.58 18.41 9.31
N SER A 90 -4.06 17.16 9.34
CA SER A 90 -5.43 16.85 9.74
C SER A 90 -5.65 17.04 11.25
N LYS A 91 -6.87 17.38 11.63
CA LYS A 91 -7.30 17.47 13.05
C LYS A 91 -7.75 16.11 13.62
N SER A 92 -7.43 15.00 12.94
CA SER A 92 -7.80 13.67 13.41
C SER A 92 -7.21 13.39 14.79
N LYS A 93 -8.00 12.74 15.63
CA LYS A 93 -7.53 12.19 16.92
C LYS A 93 -7.18 10.71 16.85
N LYS A 94 -7.45 10.06 15.70
CA LYS A 94 -7.06 8.67 15.43
C LYS A 94 -5.58 8.59 15.09
N ASP A 95 -4.99 7.42 15.30
CA ASP A 95 -3.65 7.10 14.83
C ASP A 95 -3.63 6.88 13.30
N PHE A 96 -2.44 7.02 12.71
CA PHE A 96 -2.15 6.62 11.34
C PHE A 96 -1.14 5.48 11.36
N VAL A 97 -1.65 4.26 11.18
CA VAL A 97 -0.91 3.01 11.34
C VAL A 97 -0.42 2.52 9.98
N LEU A 98 0.90 2.31 9.88
CA LEU A 98 1.57 1.86 8.67
C LEU A 98 2.15 0.46 8.91
N ILE A 99 1.50 -0.55 8.32
CA ILE A 99 2.02 -1.92 8.24
C ILE A 99 2.88 -2.00 6.98
N THR A 100 4.19 -1.98 7.17
CA THR A 100 5.15 -1.95 6.08
C THR A 100 6.51 -2.48 6.54
N ASN A 101 7.30 -2.97 5.59
CA ASN A 101 8.68 -3.38 5.81
C ASN A 101 9.60 -2.15 5.80
N VAL A 102 9.44 -1.28 6.81
CA VAL A 102 10.25 -0.05 6.88
C VAL A 102 11.73 -0.40 7.03
N GLU A 103 12.54 0.21 6.18
CA GLU A 103 14.00 0.12 6.22
C GLU A 103 14.55 1.55 6.34
N GLN A 104 15.56 1.75 7.19
CA GLN A 104 16.28 3.03 7.28
C GLN A 104 17.16 3.22 6.04
N ASN A 105 16.51 3.53 4.93
CA ASN A 105 17.13 3.77 3.64
C ASN A 105 16.92 5.23 3.22
N LYS A 106 17.44 5.60 2.05
CA LYS A 106 17.33 6.97 1.52
C LYS A 106 15.88 7.47 1.44
N PHE A 107 14.92 6.58 1.17
CA PHE A 107 13.51 6.94 1.10
C PHE A 107 12.95 7.26 2.49
N TYR A 108 13.35 6.52 3.53
CA TYR A 108 13.00 6.85 4.92
C TYR A 108 13.52 8.23 5.31
N ASP A 109 14.79 8.52 5.06
CA ASP A 109 15.42 9.79 5.43
C ASP A 109 14.77 10.98 4.70
N GLN A 110 14.45 10.81 3.41
CA GLN A 110 13.71 11.80 2.64
C GLN A 110 12.32 12.04 3.23
N LEU A 111 11.58 10.96 3.50
CA LEU A 111 10.25 11.03 4.10
C LEU A 111 10.27 11.75 5.44
N LEU A 112 11.27 11.45 6.28
CA LEU A 112 11.49 12.08 7.56
C LEU A 112 11.76 13.57 7.42
N GLN A 113 12.64 13.95 6.48
CA GLN A 113 12.98 15.35 6.22
C GLN A 113 11.78 16.15 5.70
N GLU A 114 10.97 15.56 4.81
CA GLU A 114 9.87 16.24 4.15
C GLU A 114 8.62 16.37 5.04
N THR A 115 8.38 15.41 5.93
CA THR A 115 7.14 15.38 6.72
C THR A 115 7.36 15.54 8.22
N GLY A 116 8.56 15.27 8.75
CA GLY A 116 8.83 15.29 10.18
C GLY A 116 7.92 14.35 10.97
N PHE A 117 7.60 13.19 10.41
CA PHE A 117 6.59 12.28 10.98
C PHE A 117 6.98 11.73 12.36
N ASP A 118 8.27 11.72 12.68
CA ASP A 118 8.81 11.32 13.99
C ASP A 118 8.35 12.23 15.14
N LYS A 119 7.89 13.44 14.81
CA LYS A 119 7.41 14.43 15.80
C LYS A 119 5.91 14.33 16.07
N ASP A 120 5.16 13.59 15.25
CA ASP A 120 3.72 13.40 15.43
C ASP A 120 3.46 11.99 15.98
N PRO A 121 3.11 11.85 17.27
CA PRO A 121 2.92 10.54 17.91
C PRO A 121 1.76 9.73 17.33
N ARG A 122 0.90 10.36 16.51
CA ARG A 122 -0.19 9.67 15.81
C ARG A 122 0.33 8.83 14.65
N VAL A 123 1.50 9.13 14.07
CA VAL A 123 2.07 8.36 12.94
C VAL A 123 2.85 7.17 13.47
N LYS A 124 2.37 5.95 13.20
CA LYS A 124 2.90 4.71 13.79
C LYS A 124 3.32 3.71 12.72
N PHE A 125 4.62 3.53 12.55
CA PHE A 125 5.20 2.41 11.79
C PHE A 125 5.25 1.18 12.69
N VAL A 126 4.43 0.17 12.40
CA VAL A 126 4.24 -0.99 13.30
C VAL A 126 4.92 -2.28 12.82
N GLY A 127 5.65 -2.20 11.70
CA GLY A 127 6.30 -3.35 11.06
C GLY A 127 5.32 -4.24 10.30
N THR A 128 5.79 -5.42 9.90
CA THR A 128 4.98 -6.45 9.25
C THR A 128 4.26 -7.33 10.28
N VAL A 129 3.13 -7.91 9.89
CA VAL A 129 2.27 -8.77 10.73
C VAL A 129 2.28 -10.22 10.28
#